data_AF-A0A838W452-F1
#
_entry.id   AF-A0A838W452-F1
#
_cell.length_a   1.000
_cell.length_b   1.000
_cell.length_c   1.000
_cell.angle_alpha   90.00
_cell.angle_beta   90.00
_cell.angle_gamma   90.00
#
_symmetry.space_group_name_H-M   'P 1'
#
loop_
_entity.id
_entity.type
_entity.pdbx_description
1 polymer ?
#
loop_
_entity_poly.entity_id
_entity_poly.type
_entity_poly.pdbx_seq_one_letter_code
_entity_poly.pdbx_strand_id
1 'polypeptide(L)'
;MTIDVTINEQEETFKNYYASELRKKKQQINNNNRGFNELEDERRQVFQQAIRTPGRRGEVIKKEEIEKEFTRRFKEENMASSSSHSQ
;
A
#
# COMPACT_ATOMS: atom_id res chain seq x y z
N MET A 1 0.23 21.10 -24.32
CA MET A 1 0.06 19.63 -24.31
C MET A 1 1.27 18.85 -23.80
N THR A 2 2.41 19.47 -23.45
CA THR A 2 3.58 18.76 -22.91
C THR A 2 3.58 18.60 -21.39
N ILE A 3 2.85 19.47 -20.68
CA ILE A 3 2.79 19.51 -19.21
C ILE A 3 1.93 18.37 -18.64
N ASP A 4 0.77 18.08 -19.24
CA ASP A 4 -0.11 17.00 -18.76
C ASP A 4 0.52 15.60 -18.94
N VAL A 5 1.30 15.41 -20.00
CA VAL A 5 2.01 14.14 -20.25
C VAL A 5 3.10 13.91 -19.20
N THR A 6 3.89 14.94 -18.90
CA THR A 6 4.97 14.85 -17.90
C THR A 6 4.43 14.67 -16.48
N ILE A 7 3.30 15.30 -16.12
CA ILE A 7 2.65 15.08 -14.82
C ILE A 7 2.17 13.63 -14.70
N ASN A 8 1.53 13.07 -15.73
CA ASN A 8 1.07 11.69 -15.71
C ASN A 8 2.21 10.68 -15.63
N GLU A 9 3.32 10.90 -16.36
CA GLU A 9 4.51 10.04 -16.28
C GLU A 9 5.16 10.06 -14.89
N GLN A 10 5.21 11.23 -14.25
CA GLN A 10 5.71 11.37 -12.89
C GLN A 10 4.81 10.67 -11.88
N GLU A 11 3.48 10.79 -12.02
CA GLU A 11 2.52 10.07 -11.18
C GLU A 11 2.67 8.56 -11.32
N GLU A 12 2.74 8.04 -12.55
CA GLU A 12 2.92 6.60 -12.79
C GLU A 12 4.26 6.09 -12.23
N THR A 13 5.33 6.86 -12.40
CA THR A 13 6.64 6.53 -11.80
C THR A 13 6.53 6.47 -10.28
N PHE A 14 5.86 7.45 -9.67
CA PHE A 14 5.66 7.49 -8.23
C PHE A 14 4.79 6.32 -7.72
N LYS A 15 3.68 6.01 -8.40
CA LYS A 15 2.83 4.85 -8.08
C LYS A 15 3.62 3.55 -8.11
N ASN A 16 4.36 3.31 -9.18
CA ASN A 16 5.13 2.08 -9.36
C ASN A 16 6.22 1.94 -8.30
N TYR A 17 6.95 3.03 -8.02
CA TYR A 17 7.94 3.05 -6.95
C TYR A 17 7.30 2.76 -5.59
N TYR A 18 6.22 3.47 -5.26
CA TYR A 18 5.59 3.34 -3.95
C TYR A 18 4.96 1.97 -3.74
N ALA A 19 4.30 1.40 -4.76
CA ALA A 19 3.79 0.03 -4.72
C ALA A 19 4.91 -0.99 -4.48
N SER A 20 6.09 -0.81 -5.09
CA SER A 20 7.26 -1.66 -4.85
C SER A 20 7.75 -1.57 -3.41
N GLU A 21 7.81 -0.36 -2.84
CA GLU A 21 8.17 -0.16 -1.43
C GLU A 21 7.14 -0.80 -0.48
N LEU A 22 5.85 -0.67 -0.75
CA LEU A 22 4.78 -1.28 0.05
C LEU A 22 4.88 -2.82 0.07
N ARG A 23 5.25 -3.44 -1.05
CA ARG A 23 5.48 -4.89 -1.12
C ARG A 23 6.65 -5.36 -0.27
N LYS A 24 7.68 -4.53 -0.09
CA LYS A 24 8.85 -4.86 0.76
C LYS A 24 8.51 -4.78 2.25
N LYS A 25 7.50 -3.98 2.63
CA LYS A 25 7.10 -3.80 4.03
C LYS A 25 6.52 -5.08 4.62
N LYS A 26 6.99 -5.42 5.81
CA LYS A 26 6.49 -6.55 6.58
C LYS A 26 5.08 -6.26 7.10
N GLN A 27 4.21 -7.25 6.97
CA GLN A 27 2.91 -7.26 7.64
C GLN A 27 2.87 -8.54 8.47
N GLN A 28 2.62 -8.42 9.76
CA GLN A 28 2.35 -9.59 10.59
C GLN A 28 0.88 -9.98 10.42
N ILE A 29 0.67 -11.18 9.90
CA ILE A 29 -0.66 -11.71 9.59
C ILE A 29 -1.13 -12.67 10.69
N ASN A 30 -0.21 -13.27 11.46
CA ASN A 30 -0.52 -14.23 12.52
C ASN A 30 -0.15 -13.68 13.91
N ASN A 31 -1.13 -13.71 14.82
CA ASN A 31 -1.20 -13.00 16.10
C ASN A 31 -0.21 -13.49 17.20
N ASN A 32 0.92 -14.11 16.84
CA ASN A 32 1.71 -14.91 17.78
C ASN A 32 3.06 -14.34 18.21
N ASN A 33 3.45 -13.11 17.87
CA ASN A 33 4.50 -12.39 18.60
C ASN A 33 4.58 -10.93 18.18
N ARG A 34 4.77 -10.03 19.16
CA ARG A 34 5.04 -8.58 19.07
C ARG A 34 6.04 -8.20 17.97
N GLY A 35 5.64 -8.16 16.70
CA GLY A 35 6.50 -7.72 15.60
C GLY A 35 5.96 -6.46 14.95
N PHE A 36 6.90 -5.69 14.39
CA PHE A 36 6.61 -4.46 13.68
C PHE A 36 5.75 -4.75 12.44
N ASN A 37 4.56 -4.15 12.39
CA ASN A 37 3.69 -4.18 11.21
C ASN A 37 3.97 -2.92 10.38
N GLU A 38 5.06 -2.97 9.61
CA GLU A 38 5.59 -1.84 8.84
C GLU A 38 4.58 -1.28 7.83
N LEU A 39 3.65 -2.12 7.32
CA LEU A 39 2.59 -1.69 6.40
C LEU A 39 1.48 -0.91 7.12
N GLU A 40 1.10 -1.34 8.33
CA GLU A 40 0.17 -0.60 9.19
C GLU A 40 0.76 0.73 9.67
N ASP A 41 2.05 0.74 10.01
CA ASP A 41 2.76 1.95 10.41
C ASP A 41 2.83 2.95 9.26
N GLU A 42 3.11 2.49 8.03
CA GLU A 42 3.04 3.33 6.82
C GLU A 42 1.64 3.93 6.64
N ARG A 43 0.58 3.13 6.78
CA ARG A 43 -0.81 3.61 6.70
C ARG A 43 -1.08 4.72 7.70
N ARG A 44 -0.63 4.55 8.94
CA ARG A 44 -0.77 5.57 10.00
C ARG A 44 0.00 6.83 9.68
N GLN A 45 1.23 6.72 9.17
CA GLN A 45 2.06 7.86 8.80
C GLN A 45 1.42 8.66 7.65
N VAL A 46 0.95 7.99 6.60
CA VAL A 46 0.24 8.65 5.48
C VAL A 46 -1.05 9.30 5.95
N PHE A 47 -1.79 8.68 6.87
CA PHE A 47 -2.98 9.30 7.44
C PHE A 47 -2.65 10.59 8.22
N GLN A 48 -1.63 10.55 9.07
CA GLN A 48 -1.15 11.74 9.79
C GLN A 48 -0.65 12.82 8.84
N GLN A 49 0.07 12.43 7.78
CA GLN A 49 0.54 13.36 6.76
C GLN A 49 -0.64 14.00 6.02
N ALA A 50 -1.68 13.24 5.66
CA ALA A 50 -2.87 13.75 5.01
C ALA A 50 -3.68 14.73 5.89
N ILE A 51 -3.62 14.59 7.22
CA ILE A 51 -4.18 15.59 8.15
C ILE A 51 -3.38 16.91 8.06
N ARG A 52 -2.05 16.83 7.98
CA ARG A 52 -1.17 18.01 7.93
C ARG A 52 -1.17 18.69 6.57
N THR A 53 -1.25 17.92 5.48
CA THR A 53 -1.21 18.40 4.09
C THR A 53 -2.37 17.80 3.29
N PRO A 54 -3.61 18.23 3.57
CA PRO A 54 -4.78 17.68 2.89
C PRO A 54 -4.78 18.01 1.40
N GLY A 55 -5.31 17.10 0.58
CA GLY A 55 -5.57 17.34 -0.85
C GLY A 55 -4.36 17.31 -1.78
N ARG A 56 -3.13 17.11 -1.28
CA ARG A 56 -1.97 16.95 -2.16
C ARG A 56 -2.07 15.64 -2.94
N ARG A 57 -1.85 15.71 -4.25
CA ARG A 57 -2.00 14.57 -5.17
C ARG A 57 -1.16 13.35 -4.76
N GLY A 58 0.07 13.57 -4.31
CA GLY A 58 0.91 12.49 -3.78
C GLY A 58 0.32 11.77 -2.56
N GLU A 59 -0.42 12.46 -1.69
CA GLU A 59 -1.08 11.85 -0.53
C GLU A 59 -2.30 11.01 -0.94
N VAL A 60 -3.01 11.43 -1.98
CA VAL A 60 -4.10 10.64 -2.58
C VAL A 60 -3.52 9.36 -3.17
N ILE A 61 -2.46 9.45 -3.96
CA ILE A 61 -1.80 8.29 -4.57
C ILE A 61 -1.30 7.32 -3.49
N LYS A 62 -0.63 7.81 -2.43
CA LYS A 62 -0.16 6.94 -1.35
C LYS A 62 -1.30 6.16 -0.69
N LYS A 63 -2.45 6.82 -0.41
CA LYS A 63 -3.62 6.15 0.16
C LYS A 63 -4.15 5.05 -0.77
N GLU A 64 -4.31 5.35 -2.05
CA GLU A 64 -4.77 4.41 -3.07
C GLU A 64 -3.86 3.17 -3.16
N GLU A 65 -2.54 3.37 -3.21
CA GLU A 65 -1.58 2.26 -3.31
C GLU A 65 -1.50 1.42 -2.03
N ILE A 66 -1.64 2.04 -0.85
CA ILE A 66 -1.75 1.30 0.42
C ILE A 66 -2.99 0.40 0.40
N GLU A 67 -4.17 0.94 0.05
CA GLU A 67 -5.42 0.16 0.00
C GLU A 67 -5.34 -1.00 -1.00
N LYS A 68 -4.73 -0.77 -2.17
CA LYS A 68 -4.47 -1.83 -3.15
C LYS A 68 -3.61 -2.95 -2.57
N GLU A 69 -2.54 -2.62 -1.85
CA GLU A 69 -1.66 -3.62 -1.25
C GLU A 69 -2.35 -4.42 -0.14
N PHE A 70 -3.13 -3.77 0.73
CA PHE A 70 -3.95 -4.47 1.73
C PHE A 70 -4.96 -5.42 1.06
N THR A 71 -5.62 -4.96 0.01
CA THR A 71 -6.59 -5.77 -0.75
C THR A 71 -5.91 -6.96 -1.42
N ARG A 72 -4.70 -6.77 -2.00
CA ARG A 72 -3.91 -7.85 -2.62
C ARG A 72 -3.58 -8.94 -1.60
N ARG A 73 -3.01 -8.55 -0.45
CA ARG A 73 -2.65 -9.51 0.61
C ARG A 73 -3.86 -10.21 1.18
N PHE A 74 -4.97 -9.49 1.40
CA PHE A 74 -6.22 -10.11 1.84
C PHE A 74 -6.71 -11.19 0.85
N LYS A 75 -6.68 -10.92 -0.45
CA LYS A 75 -7.05 -11.92 -1.47
C LYS A 75 -6.11 -13.14 -1.45
N GLU A 76 -4.81 -12.92 -1.33
CA GLU A 76 -3.82 -14.00 -1.28
C GLU A 76 -4.01 -14.92 -0.07
N GLU A 77 -4.31 -14.37 1.10
CA GLU A 77 -4.61 -15.15 2.30
C GLU A 77 -5.91 -15.96 2.16
N ASN A 78 -6.96 -15.37 1.59
CA ASN A 78 -8.21 -16.10 1.34
C ASN A 78 -8.03 -17.22 0.30
N MET A 79 -7.15 -17.02 -0.69
CA MET A 79 -6.80 -18.07 -1.64
C MET A 79 -5.95 -19.18 -1.01
N ALA A 80 -4.96 -18.83 -0.18
CA ALA A 80 -4.09 -19.80 0.51
C ALA A 80 -4.83 -20.66 1.55
N SER A 81 -5.80 -20.07 2.25
CA SER A 81 -6.68 -20.80 3.17
C SER A 81 -7.67 -21.73 2.45
N SER A 82 -8.12 -21.37 1.24
CA SER A 82 -8.97 -22.26 0.43
C SER A 82 -8.22 -23.44 -0.21
N SER A 83 -6.92 -23.31 -0.50
CA SER A 83 -6.12 -24.41 -1.07
C SER A 83 -5.60 -25.42 -0.04
N SER A 84 -5.64 -25.08 1.25
CA SER A 84 -5.15 -25.93 2.34
C SER A 84 -6.19 -26.90 2.91
N HIS A 85 -7.43 -26.88 2.42
CA HIS A 85 -8.54 -27.73 2.88
C HIS A 85 -8.87 -28.90 1.92
N SER A 86 -7.93 -29.33 1.08
CA SER A 86 -8.11 -30.45 0.13
C SER A 86 -7.03 -31.55 0.26
N GLN A 87 -6.63 -31.90 1.48
CA GLN A 87 -5.88 -33.14 1.75
C GLN A 87 -6.63 -34.03 2.72
#